data_AF-A0A939C4W3-F1
#
_entry.id   AF-A0A939C4W3-F1
#
_cell.length_a   1.000
_cell.length_b   1.000
_cell.length_c   1.000
_cell.angle_alpha   90.00
_cell.angle_beta   90.00
_cell.angle_gamma   90.00
#
_symmetry.space_group_name_H-M   'P 1'
#
loop_
_entity.id
_entity.type
_entity.pdbx_description
1 polymer ?
#
loop_
_entity_poly.entity_id
_entity_poly.type
_entity_poly.pdbx_seq_one_letter_code
_entity_poly.pdbx_strand_id
1 'polypeptide(L)'
;MGQTGAKLGFVITVLVLLLAAGTVIYHHLEQWSFVDSFYFTTTTLTTIGYGDLTPTTDLSKVVTVFFALSGVATFLYALSVIAVFSIQKGQSFEEREIRKVKGMLRKLPFGKGQKGQ
;
A
#
# COMPACT_ATOMS: atom_id res chain seq x y z
N MET A 1 -5.06 -14.15 9.76
CA MET A 1 -5.33 -12.71 9.49
C MET A 1 -4.23 -11.76 10.00
N GLY A 2 -3.38 -12.13 10.98
CA GLY A 2 -2.42 -11.18 11.59
C GLY A 2 -1.20 -10.77 10.74
N GLN A 3 -0.64 -11.67 9.92
CA GLN A 3 0.64 -11.41 9.26
C GLN A 3 0.55 -10.39 8.11
N THR A 4 -0.51 -10.44 7.30
CA THR A 4 -0.72 -9.47 6.19
C THR A 4 -1.05 -8.07 6.71
N GLY A 5 -1.85 -7.98 7.78
CA GLY A 5 -2.18 -6.69 8.39
C GLY A 5 -0.96 -5.99 8.99
N ALA A 6 -0.08 -6.74 9.67
CA ALA A 6 1.17 -6.19 10.20
C ALA A 6 2.11 -5.70 9.08
N LYS A 7 2.25 -6.48 7.99
CA LYS A 7 3.03 -6.06 6.80
C LYS A 7 2.46 -4.77 6.19
N LEU A 8 1.14 -4.66 6.06
CA LEU A 8 0.48 -3.47 5.53
C LEU A 8 0.77 -2.23 6.39
N GLY A 9 0.64 -2.35 7.73
CA GLY A 9 0.96 -1.26 8.65
C GLY A 9 2.43 -0.83 8.57
N PHE A 10 3.35 -1.79 8.50
CA PHE A 10 4.78 -1.51 8.33
C PHE A 10 5.05 -0.75 7.03
N VAL A 11 4.52 -1.22 5.89
CA VAL A 11 4.77 -0.58 4.60
C VAL A 11 4.17 0.82 4.52
N ILE A 12 2.96 1.03 5.04
CA ILE A 12 2.36 2.37 5.12
C ILE A 12 3.22 3.30 5.97
N THR A 13 3.75 2.82 7.10
CA THR A 13 4.64 3.61 7.96
C THR A 13 5.90 4.02 7.21
N VAL A 14 6.55 3.09 6.50
CA VAL A 14 7.75 3.39 5.70
C VAL A 14 7.44 4.39 4.58
N LEU A 15 6.30 4.27 3.89
CA LEU A 15 5.89 5.22 2.86
C LEU A 15 5.68 6.64 3.41
N VAL A 16 5.01 6.77 4.56
CA VAL A 16 4.80 8.06 5.21
C VAL A 16 6.14 8.67 5.62
N LEU A 17 7.06 7.87 6.15
CA LEU A 17 8.40 8.33 6.51
C LEU A 17 9.21 8.77 5.29
N LEU A 18 9.13 8.05 4.16
CA LEU A 18 9.79 8.44 2.91
C LEU A 18 9.23 9.75 2.37
N LEU A 19 7.91 9.92 2.37
CA LEU A 19 7.27 11.18 1.94
C LEU A 19 7.66 12.34 2.85
N ALA A 20 7.64 12.16 4.17
CA ALA A 20 8.04 13.18 5.13
C ALA A 20 9.52 13.54 4.99
N ALA A 21 10.40 12.54 4.92
CA ALA A 21 11.84 12.73 4.76
C ALA A 21 12.15 13.44 3.44
N GLY A 22 11.59 12.97 2.33
CA GLY A 22 11.72 13.63 1.03
C GLY A 22 11.26 15.09 1.09
N THR A 23 10.09 15.34 1.68
CA THR A 23 9.52 16.70 1.77
C THR A 23 10.45 17.64 2.52
N VAL A 24 10.98 17.20 3.66
CA VAL A 24 11.94 17.99 4.44
C VAL A 24 13.23 18.20 3.66
N ILE A 25 13.76 17.16 3.00
CA ILE A 25 15.01 17.25 2.24
C ILE A 25 14.90 18.25 1.10
N TYR A 26 13.88 18.16 0.24
CA TYR A 26 13.75 19.08 -0.90
C TYR A 26 13.35 20.50 -0.47
N HIS A 27 12.60 20.65 0.63
CA HIS A 27 12.36 21.97 1.21
C HIS A 27 13.69 22.68 1.54
N HIS A 28 14.67 21.96 2.10
CA HIS A 28 15.97 22.55 2.43
C HIS A 28 16.92 22.65 1.23
N LEU A 29 16.94 21.66 0.33
CA LEU A 29 17.88 21.65 -0.80
C LEU A 29 17.45 22.59 -1.94
N GLU A 30 16.16 22.68 -2.22
CA GLU A 30 15.63 23.46 -3.35
C GLU A 30 14.90 24.73 -2.90
N GLN A 31 14.73 24.95 -1.59
CA GLN A 31 14.01 26.11 -1.03
C GLN A 31 12.56 26.22 -1.52
N TRP A 32 11.97 25.10 -1.96
CA TRP A 32 10.56 25.02 -2.35
C TRP A 32 9.65 25.09 -1.13
N SER A 33 8.38 25.46 -1.32
CA SER A 33 7.41 25.38 -0.23
C SER A 33 7.26 23.91 0.26
N PHE A 34 6.75 23.70 1.48
CA PHE A 34 6.46 22.35 1.97
C PHE A 34 5.46 21.62 1.05
N VAL A 35 4.52 22.34 0.46
CA VAL A 35 3.52 21.78 -0.46
C VAL A 35 4.18 21.35 -1.76
N ASP A 36 5.02 22.20 -2.35
CA ASP A 36 5.75 21.89 -3.59
C ASP A 36 6.73 20.73 -3.39
N SER A 37 7.40 20.68 -2.24
CA SER A 37 8.30 19.58 -1.86
C SER A 37 7.54 18.27 -1.66
N PHE A 38 6.38 18.32 -1.01
CA PHE A 38 5.50 17.16 -0.86
C PHE A 38 4.95 16.69 -2.21
N TYR A 39 4.59 17.62 -3.08
CA TYR A 39 4.14 17.34 -4.44
C TYR A 39 5.25 16.69 -5.29
N PHE A 40 6.47 17.25 -5.29
CA PHE A 40 7.62 16.68 -6.00
C PHE A 40 7.95 15.27 -5.51
N THR A 41 7.98 15.08 -4.18
CA THR A 41 8.30 13.76 -3.59
C THR A 41 7.23 12.73 -3.92
N THR A 42 5.96 13.11 -3.85
CA THR A 42 4.84 12.25 -4.23
C THR A 42 4.93 11.86 -5.71
N THR A 43 5.05 12.84 -6.62
CA THR A 43 5.09 12.58 -8.06
C THR A 43 6.31 11.77 -8.48
N THR A 44 7.44 11.95 -7.81
CA THR A 44 8.65 11.12 -8.00
C THR A 44 8.43 9.69 -7.51
N LEU A 45 7.89 9.54 -6.30
CA LEU A 45 7.65 8.23 -5.67
C LEU A 45 6.65 7.38 -6.46
N THR A 46 5.60 8.02 -6.99
CA THR A 46 4.57 7.37 -7.81
C THR A 46 4.94 7.29 -9.29
N THR A 47 6.17 7.67 -9.66
CA THR A 47 6.68 7.68 -11.04
C THR A 47 5.82 8.49 -12.03
N ILE A 48 5.07 9.48 -11.54
CA ILE A 48 4.29 10.39 -12.40
C ILE A 48 5.23 11.39 -13.08
N GLY A 49 6.08 12.06 -12.28
CA GLY A 49 7.15 12.92 -12.77
C GLY A 49 6.74 13.94 -13.83
N TYR A 50 5.83 14.87 -13.50
CA TYR A 50 5.35 15.89 -14.45
C TYR A 50 6.46 16.80 -15.00
N GLY A 51 7.56 16.98 -14.25
CA GLY A 51 8.72 17.75 -14.69
C GLY A 51 8.57 19.27 -14.55
N ASP A 52 7.48 19.73 -13.93
CA ASP A 52 7.24 21.12 -13.55
C ASP A 52 8.13 21.58 -12.39
N LEU A 53 8.44 20.68 -11.45
CA LEU A 53 9.49 20.84 -10.46
C LEU A 53 10.62 19.84 -10.72
N THR A 54 11.85 20.33 -10.80
CA THR A 54 13.03 19.49 -11.02
C THR A 54 14.21 19.96 -10.14
N PRO A 55 15.02 19.03 -9.59
CA PRO A 55 16.16 19.39 -8.78
C PRO A 55 17.18 20.21 -9.58
N THR A 56 17.54 21.39 -9.08
CA THR A 56 18.39 22.34 -9.79
C THR A 56 19.87 22.17 -9.45
N THR A 57 20.19 21.69 -8.24
CA THR A 57 21.56 21.50 -7.76
C THR A 57 22.08 20.08 -8.01
N ASP A 58 23.39 19.91 -8.09
CA ASP A 58 23.98 18.57 -8.27
C ASP A 58 23.75 17.67 -7.05
N LEU A 59 23.76 18.25 -5.85
CA LEU A 59 23.46 17.52 -4.61
C LEU A 59 22.02 16.99 -4.61
N SER A 60 21.04 17.83 -4.94
CA SER A 60 19.63 17.43 -4.95
C SER A 60 19.33 16.43 -6.07
N LYS A 61 20.00 16.50 -7.23
CA LYS A 61 19.93 15.46 -8.27
C LYS A 61 20.42 14.11 -7.76
N VAL A 62 21.59 14.06 -7.11
CA VAL A 62 22.13 12.82 -6.53
C VAL A 62 21.19 12.25 -5.47
N VAL A 63 20.68 13.09 -4.57
CA VAL A 63 19.66 12.71 -3.59
C VAL A 63 18.41 12.15 -4.27
N THR A 64 17.97 12.76 -5.37
CA THR A 64 16.82 12.30 -6.15
C THR A 64 17.02 10.92 -6.73
N VAL A 65 18.21 10.58 -7.21
CA VAL A 65 18.51 9.23 -7.71
C VAL A 65 18.32 8.19 -6.61
N PHE A 66 18.90 8.39 -5.43
CA PHE A 66 18.77 7.45 -4.31
C PHE A 66 17.34 7.39 -3.76
N PHE A 67 16.67 8.55 -3.67
CA PHE A 67 15.28 8.64 -3.26
C PHE A 67 14.35 7.90 -4.22
N ALA A 68 14.52 8.08 -5.54
CA ALA A 68 13.71 7.40 -6.54
C ALA A 68 13.91 5.89 -6.50
N LEU A 69 15.16 5.41 -6.42
CA LEU A 69 15.45 3.97 -6.36
C LEU A 69 14.82 3.29 -5.14
N SER A 70 14.99 3.88 -3.95
CA SER A 70 14.44 3.33 -2.70
C SER A 70 12.92 3.51 -2.62
N GLY A 71 12.44 4.66 -3.06
CA GLY A 71 11.05 5.06 -2.99
C GLY A 71 10.16 4.25 -3.94
N VAL A 72 10.52 4.16 -5.22
CA VAL A 72 9.73 3.44 -6.22
C VAL A 72 9.62 1.96 -5.87
N ALA A 73 10.72 1.33 -5.41
CA ALA A 73 10.69 -0.06 -4.95
C ALA A 73 9.71 -0.26 -3.78
N THR A 74 9.73 0.65 -2.80
CA THR A 74 8.83 0.62 -1.64
C THR A 74 7.37 0.85 -2.05
N PHE A 75 7.13 1.78 -2.97
CA PHE A 75 5.79 2.08 -3.48
C PHE A 75 5.19 0.90 -4.25
N LEU A 76 5.96 0.27 -5.14
CA LEU A 76 5.54 -0.93 -5.85
C LEU A 76 5.25 -2.09 -4.88
N TYR A 77 6.09 -2.27 -3.87
CA TYR A 77 5.85 -3.27 -2.82
C TYR A 77 4.56 -2.98 -2.05
N ALA A 78 4.28 -1.72 -1.73
CA ALA A 78 3.05 -1.31 -1.07
C ALA A 78 1.80 -1.64 -1.91
N LEU A 79 1.82 -1.33 -3.20
CA LEU A 79 0.74 -1.67 -4.12
C LEU A 79 0.49 -3.18 -4.13
N SER A 80 1.55 -4.00 -4.15
CA SER A 80 1.44 -5.46 -4.07
C SER A 80 0.78 -5.93 -2.77
N VAL A 81 1.22 -5.41 -1.61
CA VAL A 81 0.65 -5.77 -0.30
C VAL A 81 -0.82 -5.36 -0.19
N ILE A 82 -1.18 -4.16 -0.69
CA ILE A 82 -2.56 -3.67 -0.71
C ILE A 82 -3.43 -4.56 -1.61
N ALA A 83 -2.94 -4.94 -2.79
CA ALA A 83 -3.65 -5.83 -3.70
C ALA A 83 -3.93 -7.19 -3.05
N VAL A 84 -2.91 -7.82 -2.46
CA VAL A 84 -3.04 -9.11 -1.75
C VAL A 84 -3.98 -9.00 -0.56
N PHE A 85 -3.90 -7.91 0.21
CA PHE A 85 -4.82 -7.66 1.32
C PHE A 85 -6.28 -7.56 0.86
N SER A 86 -6.52 -6.90 -0.27
CA SER A 86 -7.85 -6.73 -0.85
C SER A 86 -8.45 -8.06 -1.29
N ILE A 87 -7.64 -8.93 -1.92
CA ILE A 87 -8.05 -10.28 -2.33
C ILE A 87 -8.35 -11.16 -1.11
N GLN A 88 -7.48 -11.17 -0.10
CA GLN A 88 -7.69 -11.96 1.13
C GLN A 88 -8.97 -11.56 1.87
N LYS A 89 -9.25 -10.25 1.92
CA LYS A 89 -10.46 -9.75 2.58
C LYS A 89 -11.72 -10.20 1.82
N GLY A 90 -11.70 -10.17 0.49
CA GLY A 90 -12.79 -10.68 -0.37
C GLY A 90 -13.10 -12.16 -0.14
N GLN A 91 -12.09 -13.04 -0.22
CA GLN A 91 -12.28 -14.48 -0.02
C GLN A 91 -12.78 -14.83 1.39
N SER A 92 -12.28 -14.12 2.41
CA SER A 92 -12.73 -14.34 3.78
C SER A 92 -14.20 -13.99 4.00
N PHE A 93 -14.73 -13.04 3.23
CA PHE A 93 -16.12 -12.66 3.29
C PHE A 93 -17.00 -13.73 2.63
N GLU A 94 -16.61 -14.21 1.46
CA GLU A 94 -17.30 -15.29 0.75
C GLU A 94 -17.32 -16.59 1.56
N GLU A 95 -16.20 -16.98 2.17
CA GLU A 95 -16.16 -18.14 3.07
C GLU A 95 -17.09 -17.98 4.27
N ARG A 96 -17.20 -16.77 4.84
CA ARG A 96 -18.11 -16.49 5.96
C ARG A 96 -19.56 -16.65 5.53
N GLU A 97 -19.92 -16.17 4.34
CA GLU A 97 -21.27 -16.34 3.79
C GLU A 97 -21.58 -17.83 3.53
N ILE A 98 -20.66 -18.58 2.91
CA ILE A 98 -20.82 -20.03 2.69
C ILE A 98 -20.96 -20.77 4.02
N ARG A 99 -20.19 -20.42 5.05
CA ARG A 99 -20.29 -21.02 6.39
C ARG A 99 -21.64 -20.73 7.05
N LYS A 100 -22.17 -19.50 6.91
CA LYS A 100 -23.52 -19.16 7.39
C LYS A 100 -24.58 -19.99 6.70
N VAL A 101 -24.54 -20.09 5.36
CA VAL A 101 -25.49 -20.87 4.57
C VAL A 101 -25.42 -22.36 4.93
N LYS A 102 -24.22 -22.97 5.00
CA LYS A 102 -24.06 -24.35 5.44
C LYS A 102 -24.61 -24.59 6.86
N GLY A 103 -24.42 -23.63 7.76
CA GLY A 103 -25.00 -23.66 9.11
C GLY A 103 -26.53 -23.62 9.11
N MET A 104 -27.15 -22.85 8.22
CA MET A 104 -28.60 -22.81 8.02
C MET A 104 -29.13 -24.11 7.41
N LEU A 105 -28.48 -24.62 6.35
CA LEU A 105 -28.85 -25.88 5.70
C LEU A 105 -28.85 -27.06 6.68
N ARG A 106 -27.88 -27.10 7.60
CA ARG A 106 -27.81 -28.14 8.64
C ARG A 106 -29.02 -28.12 9.60
N LYS A 107 -29.68 -26.98 9.77
CA LYS A 107 -30.88 -26.83 10.62
C LYS A 107 -32.18 -27.15 9.88
N LEU A 108 -32.13 -27.34 8.56
CA LEU A 108 -33.32 -27.68 7.78
C LEU A 108 -33.73 -29.16 8.00
N PRO A 109 -35.05 -29.45 8.03
CA PRO A 109 -35.57 -30.80 8.24
C PRO A 109 -35.15 -31.82 7.15
N PHE A 110 -34.60 -31.35 6.02
CA PHE A 110 -34.07 -32.19 4.95
C PHE A 110 -32.71 -32.87 5.27
N GLY A 111 -32.04 -32.53 6.37
CA GLY A 111 -30.68 -33.01 6.69
C GLY A 111 -30.55 -34.35 7.42
N LYS A 112 -31.65 -35.04 7.75
CA LYS A 112 -31.62 -36.27 8.58
C LYS A 112 -31.56 -37.60 7.81
N GLY A 113 -31.54 -37.61 6.46
CA GLY A 113 -31.76 -38.81 5.66
C GLY A 113 -30.55 -39.51 4.99
N GLN A 114 -29.31 -39.02 5.12
CA GLN A 114 -28.15 -39.54 4.34
C GLN A 114 -27.00 -40.15 5.18
N LYS A 115 -27.22 -40.46 6.45
CA LYS A 115 -26.26 -41.25 7.26
C LYS A 115 -26.84 -42.63 7.54
N GLY A 116 -26.74 -43.54 6.57
CA GLY A 116 -27.15 -44.93 6.76
C GLY A 116 -27.55 -45.62 5.48
N GLN A 117 -26.60 -45.83 4.57
CA GLN A 117 -26.45 -47.02 3.73
C GLN A 117 -25.06 -46.99 3.09
#